data_AF-A0A1X2JJQ9-F1
#
_entry.id   AF-A0A1X2JJQ9-F1
#
_cell.length_a   1.000
_cell.length_b   1.000
_cell.length_c   1.000
_cell.angle_alpha   90.00
_cell.angle_beta   90.00
_cell.angle_gamma   90.00
#
_symmetry.space_group_name_H-M   'P 1'
#
loop_
_entity.id
_entity.type
_entity.pdbx_description
1 polymer ?
#
loop_
_entity_poly.entity_id
_entity_poly.type
_entity_poly.pdbx_seq_one_letter_code
_entity_poly.pdbx_strand_id
1 'polypeptide(L)'
;MKNDAIRPNVLGVKIISNVSPEMAKKLNLEQHHKSLGLITADCDDVTYTALDEATKAAEVDVVYAKSMYAGAANASTKLAGEVIGIIAGPSPAEVRSGLNAVLDFMEYGATFISANDDDSIAYYAHCVSRTGTYLSKVANIREGEALAYLVAPPLEAMYALDAALKAADVSLCELFEPPTETNFAGALLTGSQSACKAACDAFAQAVIAVADNPTGF
;
A
#
# COMPACT_ATOMS: atom_id res chain seq x y z
N MET A 1 -15.40 -0.82 -15.50
CA MET A 1 -15.57 -2.11 -16.21
C MET A 1 -14.48 -3.07 -15.78
N LYS A 2 -14.69 -4.39 -15.93
CA LYS A 2 -13.70 -5.40 -15.54
C LYS A 2 -12.33 -5.13 -16.17
N ASN A 3 -11.28 -5.19 -15.34
CA ASN A 3 -9.90 -4.83 -15.65
C ASN A 3 -9.59 -3.33 -15.79
N ASP A 4 -10.54 -2.43 -15.53
CA ASP A 4 -10.25 -1.01 -15.47
C ASP A 4 -9.38 -0.67 -14.24
N ALA A 5 -8.48 0.29 -14.44
CA ALA A 5 -7.63 0.84 -13.39
C ALA A 5 -8.41 1.85 -12.53
N ILE A 6 -8.42 1.62 -11.20
CA ILE A 6 -9.08 2.49 -10.22
C ILE A 6 -8.02 3.42 -9.62
N ARG A 7 -7.66 4.45 -10.41
CA ARG A 7 -6.57 5.37 -10.08
C ARG A 7 -6.83 6.13 -8.77
N PRO A 8 -5.84 6.19 -7.85
CA PRO A 8 -6.00 6.91 -6.59
C PRO A 8 -5.91 8.42 -6.80
N ASN A 9 -6.49 9.18 -5.88
CA ASN A 9 -6.37 10.63 -5.80
C ASN A 9 -5.67 11.05 -4.51
N VAL A 10 -4.72 11.96 -4.67
CA VAL A 10 -4.10 12.66 -3.54
C VAL A 10 -5.03 13.79 -3.09
N LEU A 11 -5.34 13.82 -1.80
CA LEU A 11 -6.30 14.77 -1.23
C LEU A 11 -5.62 15.93 -0.51
N GLY A 12 -4.48 15.66 0.15
CA GLY A 12 -3.74 16.68 0.89
C GLY A 12 -2.26 16.38 0.97
N VAL A 13 -1.42 17.42 0.82
CA VAL A 13 0.03 17.33 0.99
C VAL A 13 0.55 18.56 1.74
N LYS A 14 1.34 18.35 2.79
CA LYS A 14 2.01 19.42 3.53
C LYS A 14 3.40 19.03 4.01
N ILE A 15 4.26 20.04 4.15
CA ILE A 15 5.59 19.90 4.75
C ILE A 15 5.62 20.69 6.06
N ILE A 16 6.12 20.07 7.12
CA ILE A 16 6.49 20.73 8.37
C ILE A 16 8.02 20.83 8.39
N SER A 17 8.52 22.07 8.35
CA SER A 17 9.95 22.34 8.55
C SER A 17 10.21 22.54 10.05
N ASN A 18 11.25 21.90 10.58
CA ASN A 18 11.60 21.98 12.00
C ASN A 18 10.46 21.54 12.94
N VAL A 19 10.16 20.23 12.93
CA VAL A 19 9.13 19.62 13.77
C VAL A 19 9.34 19.97 15.25
N SER A 20 8.24 20.24 15.96
CA SER A 20 8.33 20.57 17.39
C SER A 20 8.85 19.37 18.20
N PRO A 21 9.65 19.59 19.26
CA PRO A 21 10.17 18.50 20.08
C PRO A 21 9.09 17.60 20.68
N GLU A 22 7.92 18.15 21.02
CA GLU A 22 6.80 17.39 21.56
C GLU A 22 6.19 16.43 20.54
N MET A 23 6.00 16.90 19.29
CA MET A 23 5.48 16.07 18.21
C MET A 23 6.51 15.00 17.83
N ALA A 24 7.79 15.36 17.74
CA ALA A 24 8.87 14.43 17.48
C ALA A 24 8.91 13.29 18.50
N LYS A 25 8.77 13.63 19.80
CA LYS A 25 8.69 12.64 20.87
C LYS A 25 7.47 11.72 20.74
N LYS A 26 6.30 12.25 20.38
CA LYS A 26 5.07 11.46 20.26
C LYS A 26 5.06 10.53 19.05
N LEU A 27 5.72 10.93 17.97
CA LEU A 27 5.90 10.11 16.77
C LEU A 27 7.13 9.20 16.87
N ASN A 28 7.85 9.19 18.01
CA ASN A 28 9.09 8.43 18.23
C ASN A 28 10.13 8.67 17.11
N LEU A 29 10.30 9.94 16.71
CA LEU A 29 11.23 10.30 15.65
C LEU A 29 12.68 10.15 16.08
N GLU A 30 13.53 9.78 15.13
CA GLU A 30 14.97 9.72 15.33
C GLU A 30 15.59 11.13 15.41
N GLN A 31 16.79 11.23 15.98
CA GLN A 31 17.44 12.54 16.16
C GLN A 31 17.65 13.31 14.86
N HIS A 32 17.84 12.61 13.74
CA HIS A 32 18.07 13.21 12.43
C HIS A 32 16.77 13.66 11.74
N HIS A 33 15.59 13.22 12.19
CA HIS A 33 14.30 13.63 11.63
C HIS A 33 13.94 15.07 12.05
N LYS A 34 14.23 16.04 11.19
CA LYS A 34 13.96 17.46 11.45
C LYS A 34 12.73 17.99 10.71
N SER A 35 12.35 17.35 9.62
CA SER A 35 11.24 17.78 8.77
C SER A 35 10.31 16.62 8.50
N LEU A 36 9.01 16.92 8.35
CA LEU A 36 7.97 15.93 8.06
C LEU A 36 7.25 16.27 6.75
N GLY A 37 6.92 15.25 5.99
CA GLY A 37 6.00 15.31 4.85
C GLY A 37 4.74 14.53 5.19
N LEU A 38 3.59 15.16 5.04
CA LEU A 38 2.29 14.59 5.34
C LEU A 38 1.51 14.44 4.05
N ILE A 39 0.87 13.28 3.86
CA ILE A 39 0.00 13.00 2.72
C ILE A 39 -1.28 12.30 3.18
N THR A 40 -2.40 12.65 2.54
CA THR A 40 -3.65 11.87 2.59
C THR A 40 -4.14 11.57 1.19
N ALA A 41 -4.77 10.41 1.02
CA ALA A 41 -5.25 9.89 -0.25
C ALA A 41 -6.52 9.04 -0.07
N ASP A 42 -7.18 8.72 -1.18
CA ASP A 42 -8.39 7.88 -1.22
C ASP A 42 -8.10 6.38 -1.47
N CYS A 43 -6.83 5.96 -1.44
CA CYS A 43 -6.42 4.57 -1.60
C CYS A 43 -5.21 4.28 -0.71
N ASP A 44 -5.40 3.43 0.30
CA ASP A 44 -4.38 3.15 1.32
C ASP A 44 -3.19 2.31 0.81
N ASP A 45 -3.42 1.11 0.25
CA ASP A 45 -2.34 0.21 -0.18
C ASP A 45 -1.47 0.77 -1.31
N VAL A 46 -2.07 1.55 -2.21
CA VAL A 46 -1.31 2.28 -3.24
C VAL A 46 -0.44 3.35 -2.59
N THR A 47 -0.96 4.04 -1.56
CA THR A 47 -0.17 5.04 -0.80
C THR A 47 0.93 4.38 0.01
N TYR A 48 0.71 3.21 0.61
CA TYR A 48 1.76 2.46 1.31
C TYR A 48 2.90 2.04 0.39
N THR A 49 2.56 1.59 -0.82
CA THR A 49 3.56 1.27 -1.85
C THR A 49 4.29 2.54 -2.31
N ALA A 50 3.58 3.65 -2.52
CA ALA A 50 4.17 4.93 -2.89
C ALA A 50 5.13 5.49 -1.80
N LEU A 51 4.78 5.30 -0.53
CA LEU A 51 5.61 5.66 0.62
C LEU A 51 6.90 4.84 0.66
N ASP A 52 6.84 3.55 0.31
CA ASP A 52 8.03 2.71 0.16
C ASP A 52 8.93 3.17 -0.99
N GLU A 53 8.35 3.55 -2.12
CA GLU A 53 9.10 4.15 -3.24
C GLU A 53 9.85 5.43 -2.82
N ALA A 54 9.23 6.26 -1.97
CA ALA A 54 9.87 7.47 -1.47
C ALA A 54 11.16 7.18 -0.68
N THR A 55 11.20 6.09 0.09
CA THR A 55 12.40 5.69 0.85
C THR A 55 13.56 5.28 -0.05
N LYS A 56 13.28 4.90 -1.30
CA LYS A 56 14.31 4.59 -2.32
C LYS A 56 14.81 5.84 -3.04
N ALA A 57 13.98 6.87 -3.12
CA ALA A 57 14.23 8.07 -3.92
C ALA A 57 14.85 9.24 -3.12
N ALA A 58 14.70 9.26 -1.80
CA ALA A 58 15.17 10.33 -0.94
C ALA A 58 15.61 9.81 0.44
N GLU A 59 16.37 10.61 1.18
CA GLU A 59 16.76 10.29 2.56
C GLU A 59 15.59 10.54 3.52
N VAL A 60 14.58 9.67 3.45
CA VAL A 60 13.35 9.74 4.23
C VAL A 60 12.93 8.38 4.78
N ASP A 61 12.36 8.40 5.98
CA ASP A 61 11.75 7.25 6.62
C ASP A 61 10.23 7.41 6.69
N VAL A 62 9.48 6.33 6.48
CA VAL A 62 8.05 6.28 6.80
C VAL A 62 7.90 6.10 8.31
N VAL A 63 7.45 7.16 9.00
CA VAL A 63 7.34 7.18 10.47
C VAL A 63 5.90 7.02 10.96
N TYR A 64 4.92 7.19 10.08
CA TYR A 64 3.51 6.94 10.37
C TYR A 64 2.77 6.58 9.09
N ALA A 65 1.94 5.55 9.14
CA ALA A 65 1.15 5.08 8.02
C ALA A 65 -0.08 4.36 8.59
N LYS A 66 -1.27 4.90 8.35
CA LYS A 66 -2.53 4.35 8.88
C LYS A 66 -3.71 4.58 7.97
N SER A 67 -4.55 3.55 7.87
CA SER A 67 -5.81 3.57 7.14
C SER A 67 -6.94 4.15 8.00
N MET A 68 -8.00 4.61 7.36
CA MET A 68 -9.20 5.12 8.04
C MET A 68 -10.32 4.08 8.01
N TYR A 69 -11.10 4.04 9.08
CA TYR A 69 -12.21 3.11 9.20
C TYR A 69 -13.26 3.31 8.10
N ALA A 70 -13.67 2.20 7.48
CA ALA A 70 -14.65 2.09 6.42
C ALA A 70 -14.27 2.70 5.05
N GLY A 71 -13.00 3.08 4.84
CA GLY A 71 -12.51 3.48 3.53
C GLY A 71 -13.05 4.83 3.02
N ALA A 72 -12.60 5.23 1.83
CA ALA A 72 -12.75 6.59 1.31
C ALA A 72 -14.20 6.90 0.93
N ALA A 73 -14.97 5.87 0.54
CA ALA A 73 -16.40 5.98 0.28
C ALA A 73 -17.21 6.45 1.51
N ASN A 74 -16.66 6.29 2.72
CA ASN A 74 -17.28 6.70 3.98
C ASN A 74 -16.60 7.91 4.63
N ALA A 75 -15.68 8.60 3.93
CA ALA A 75 -14.99 9.77 4.46
C ALA A 75 -15.98 10.91 4.77
N SER A 76 -16.05 11.31 6.05
CA SER A 76 -16.93 12.40 6.51
C SER A 76 -16.33 13.80 6.35
N THR A 77 -15.07 13.91 5.93
CA THR A 77 -14.38 15.18 5.70
C THR A 77 -13.57 15.16 4.42
N LYS A 78 -13.47 16.31 3.74
CA LYS A 78 -12.95 16.45 2.37
C LYS A 78 -11.53 15.91 2.16
N LEU A 79 -10.66 16.00 3.17
CA LEU A 79 -9.22 15.69 3.04
C LEU A 79 -8.82 14.42 3.76
N ALA A 80 -9.76 13.70 4.40
CA ALA A 80 -9.44 12.48 5.12
C ALA A 80 -9.06 11.35 4.16
N GLY A 81 -9.87 11.12 3.12
CA GLY A 81 -9.75 9.93 2.28
C GLY A 81 -9.81 8.69 3.14
N GLU A 82 -8.88 7.76 2.91
CA GLU A 82 -8.75 6.53 3.70
C GLU A 82 -7.34 6.23 4.21
N VAL A 83 -6.38 7.14 4.03
CA VAL A 83 -5.01 6.93 4.52
C VAL A 83 -4.36 8.25 4.92
N ILE A 84 -3.53 8.18 5.96
CA ILE A 84 -2.53 9.19 6.26
C ILE A 84 -1.13 8.57 6.28
N GLY A 85 -0.22 9.16 5.50
CA GLY A 85 1.21 8.87 5.50
C GLY A 85 2.01 10.05 6.06
N ILE A 86 3.04 9.75 6.86
CA ILE A 86 4.03 10.72 7.30
C ILE A 86 5.43 10.17 7.03
N ILE A 87 6.18 10.89 6.20
CA ILE A 87 7.61 10.67 6.00
C ILE A 87 8.42 11.68 6.80
N ALA A 88 9.57 11.28 7.32
CA ALA A 88 10.49 12.13 8.06
C ALA A 88 11.87 12.13 7.42
N GLY A 89 12.54 13.28 7.38
CA GLY A 89 13.88 13.41 6.82
C GLY A 89 14.69 14.51 7.50
N PRO A 90 15.99 14.64 7.15
CA PRO A 90 16.90 15.60 7.77
C PRO A 90 16.62 17.05 7.38
N SER A 91 15.94 17.28 6.26
CA SER A 91 15.65 18.62 5.76
C SER A 91 14.31 18.69 5.00
N PRO A 92 13.74 19.90 4.81
CA PRO A 92 12.56 20.06 3.95
C PRO A 92 12.81 19.69 2.49
N ALA A 93 14.07 19.68 2.04
CA ALA A 93 14.44 19.31 0.68
C ALA A 93 14.29 17.79 0.46
N GLU A 94 14.83 16.97 1.38
CA GLU A 94 14.68 15.52 1.33
C GLU A 94 13.22 15.09 1.41
N VAL A 95 12.48 15.69 2.36
CA VAL A 95 11.04 15.45 2.49
C VAL A 95 10.28 15.82 1.22
N ARG A 96 10.62 16.94 0.56
CA ARG A 96 9.99 17.34 -0.71
C ARG A 96 10.30 16.33 -1.81
N SER A 97 11.53 15.86 -1.90
CA SER A 97 11.94 14.83 -2.86
C SER A 97 11.14 13.55 -2.65
N GLY A 98 11.03 13.08 -1.39
CA GLY A 98 10.23 11.92 -1.03
C GLY A 98 8.75 12.09 -1.38
N LEU A 99 8.14 13.23 -1.04
CA LEU A 99 6.74 13.51 -1.41
C LEU A 99 6.53 13.54 -2.93
N ASN A 100 7.46 14.10 -3.71
CA ASN A 100 7.36 14.06 -5.17
C ASN A 100 7.39 12.62 -5.70
N ALA A 101 8.25 11.75 -5.15
CA ALA A 101 8.28 10.34 -5.50
C ALA A 101 6.96 9.62 -5.16
N VAL A 102 6.34 9.94 -4.02
CA VAL A 102 5.00 9.44 -3.67
C VAL A 102 3.98 9.85 -4.74
N LEU A 103 3.95 11.14 -5.11
CA LEU A 103 3.01 11.67 -6.10
C LEU A 103 3.21 11.03 -7.48
N ASP A 104 4.46 10.89 -7.92
CA ASP A 104 4.80 10.26 -9.20
C ASP A 104 4.35 8.78 -9.24
N PHE A 105 4.53 8.04 -8.14
CA PHE A 105 4.06 6.66 -8.07
C PHE A 105 2.53 6.58 -8.06
N MET A 106 1.83 7.49 -7.37
CA MET A 106 0.37 7.46 -7.35
C MET A 106 -0.25 7.77 -8.73
N GLU A 107 0.39 8.64 -9.51
CA GLU A 107 -0.06 8.99 -10.87
C GLU A 107 0.22 7.84 -11.86
N TYR A 108 1.45 7.30 -11.87
CA TYR A 108 1.92 6.42 -12.93
C TYR A 108 2.11 4.95 -12.52
N GLY A 109 2.17 4.68 -11.22
CA GLY A 109 2.44 3.37 -10.64
C GLY A 109 1.22 2.46 -10.60
N ALA A 110 1.25 1.52 -9.66
CA ALA A 110 0.23 0.50 -9.51
C ALA A 110 -1.04 1.05 -8.85
N THR A 111 -2.16 0.37 -9.12
CA THR A 111 -3.51 0.81 -8.77
C THR A 111 -4.37 -0.42 -8.56
N PHE A 112 -5.47 -0.28 -7.82
CA PHE A 112 -6.49 -1.32 -7.77
C PHE A 112 -7.09 -1.55 -9.16
N ILE A 113 -7.48 -2.78 -9.42
CA ILE A 113 -8.08 -3.21 -10.66
C ILE A 113 -9.50 -3.72 -10.37
N SER A 114 -10.45 -3.30 -11.19
CA SER A 114 -11.83 -3.79 -11.12
C SER A 114 -11.93 -5.26 -11.52
N ALA A 115 -12.64 -6.06 -10.72
CA ALA A 115 -12.90 -7.47 -10.98
C ALA A 115 -14.24 -7.71 -11.72
N ASN A 116 -15.11 -6.71 -11.81
CA ASN A 116 -16.46 -6.83 -12.37
C ASN A 116 -16.89 -5.59 -13.18
N ASP A 117 -18.07 -5.63 -13.78
CA ASP A 117 -18.46 -4.63 -14.77
C ASP A 117 -18.80 -3.25 -14.18
N ASP A 118 -19.22 -3.18 -12.92
CA ASP A 118 -19.65 -1.97 -12.23
C ASP A 118 -18.66 -1.46 -11.17
N ASP A 119 -17.45 -2.05 -11.14
CA ASP A 119 -16.34 -1.68 -10.25
C ASP A 119 -16.65 -1.82 -8.76
N SER A 120 -17.65 -2.63 -8.42
CA SER A 120 -18.04 -2.90 -7.02
C SER A 120 -17.16 -3.93 -6.31
N ILE A 121 -16.35 -4.69 -7.05
CA ILE A 121 -15.32 -5.59 -6.52
C ILE A 121 -13.98 -5.20 -7.14
N ALA A 122 -12.98 -4.93 -6.30
CA ALA A 122 -11.65 -4.51 -6.75
C ALA A 122 -10.55 -5.23 -5.99
N TYR A 123 -9.39 -5.38 -6.60
CA TYR A 123 -8.21 -5.98 -5.97
C TYR A 123 -6.92 -5.23 -6.32
N TYR A 124 -5.94 -5.36 -5.44
CA TYR A 124 -4.57 -4.93 -5.64
C TYR A 124 -3.66 -6.15 -5.74
N ALA A 125 -2.95 -6.29 -6.86
CA ALA A 125 -2.02 -7.40 -7.09
C ALA A 125 -0.73 -6.86 -7.66
N HIS A 126 0.12 -6.29 -6.79
CA HIS A 126 1.31 -5.59 -7.22
C HIS A 126 2.60 -6.34 -6.86
N CYS A 127 3.45 -6.55 -7.87
CA CYS A 127 4.79 -7.10 -7.69
C CYS A 127 5.78 -5.96 -7.43
N VAL A 128 6.09 -5.70 -6.16
CA VAL A 128 7.18 -4.82 -5.75
C VAL A 128 8.49 -5.53 -6.05
N SER A 129 9.12 -5.19 -7.18
CA SER A 129 10.34 -5.89 -7.64
C SER A 129 11.55 -5.71 -6.72
N ARG A 130 11.59 -4.59 -5.99
CA ARG A 130 12.64 -4.23 -5.04
C ARG A 130 12.04 -3.30 -3.98
N THR A 131 11.84 -3.82 -2.78
CA THR A 131 11.34 -3.05 -1.63
C THR A 131 12.32 -1.94 -1.24
N GLY A 132 11.77 -0.83 -0.76
CA GLY A 132 12.46 0.18 0.04
C GLY A 132 12.50 -0.23 1.51
N THR A 133 12.85 0.73 2.38
CA THR A 133 13.03 0.46 3.81
C THR A 133 11.71 0.24 4.56
N TYR A 134 10.59 0.71 4.00
CA TYR A 134 9.28 0.65 4.67
C TYR A 134 8.65 -0.73 4.54
N LEU A 135 8.36 -1.19 3.32
CA LEU A 135 7.70 -2.48 3.11
C LEU A 135 8.61 -3.65 3.47
N SER A 136 9.94 -3.52 3.32
CA SER A 136 10.86 -4.55 3.80
C SER A 136 10.77 -4.73 5.31
N LYS A 137 10.63 -3.62 6.07
CA LYS A 137 10.45 -3.64 7.52
C LYS A 137 9.08 -4.20 7.91
N VAL A 138 8.01 -3.85 7.20
CA VAL A 138 6.66 -4.38 7.45
C VAL A 138 6.63 -5.90 7.24
N ALA A 139 7.20 -6.39 6.12
CA ALA A 139 7.28 -7.82 5.83
C ALA A 139 8.39 -8.56 6.60
N ASN A 140 9.21 -7.87 7.40
CA ASN A 140 10.37 -8.43 8.10
C ASN A 140 11.33 -9.21 7.17
N ILE A 141 11.64 -8.59 6.02
CA ILE A 141 12.57 -9.11 5.01
C ILE A 141 13.72 -8.12 4.78
N ARG A 142 14.74 -8.52 4.00
CA ARG A 142 15.86 -7.63 3.70
C ARG A 142 15.40 -6.55 2.72
N GLU A 143 15.84 -5.31 2.94
CA GLU A 143 15.65 -4.23 1.97
C GLU A 143 16.15 -4.67 0.58
N GLY A 144 15.30 -4.41 -0.41
CA GLY A 144 15.54 -4.75 -1.80
C GLY A 144 15.10 -6.14 -2.23
N GLU A 145 14.58 -6.97 -1.32
CA GLU A 145 13.88 -8.21 -1.69
C GLU A 145 12.52 -7.89 -2.33
N ALA A 146 12.01 -8.83 -3.13
CA ALA A 146 10.76 -8.65 -3.87
C ALA A 146 9.55 -9.02 -2.99
N LEU A 147 8.42 -8.37 -3.23
CA LEU A 147 7.14 -8.69 -2.62
C LEU A 147 6.03 -8.80 -3.66
N ALA A 148 5.11 -9.73 -3.44
CA ALA A 148 3.75 -9.65 -3.95
C ALA A 148 2.87 -9.01 -2.87
N TYR A 149 2.39 -7.80 -3.15
CA TYR A 149 1.42 -7.10 -2.31
C TYR A 149 0.02 -7.39 -2.87
N LEU A 150 -0.74 -8.18 -2.11
CA LEU A 150 -2.00 -8.76 -2.54
C LEU A 150 -3.13 -8.32 -1.60
N VAL A 151 -4.15 -7.64 -2.12
CA VAL A 151 -5.30 -7.15 -1.34
C VAL A 151 -6.59 -7.31 -2.13
N ALA A 152 -7.65 -7.76 -1.48
CA ALA A 152 -9.01 -7.88 -2.04
C ALA A 152 -10.05 -7.83 -0.90
N PRO A 153 -11.36 -7.83 -1.19
CA PRO A 153 -12.37 -7.92 -0.13
C PRO A 153 -12.27 -9.25 0.64
N PRO A 154 -12.91 -9.37 1.81
CA PRO A 154 -12.53 -10.38 2.81
C PRO A 154 -12.54 -11.84 2.33
N LEU A 155 -13.58 -12.27 1.61
CA LEU A 155 -13.70 -13.67 1.18
C LEU A 155 -12.77 -13.94 0.00
N GLU A 156 -12.76 -13.03 -0.97
CA GLU A 156 -11.96 -13.03 -2.18
C GLU A 156 -10.48 -13.11 -1.83
N ALA A 157 -10.01 -12.30 -0.88
CA ALA A 157 -8.63 -12.28 -0.41
C ALA A 157 -8.22 -13.64 0.17
N MET A 158 -9.01 -14.22 1.08
CA MET A 158 -8.65 -15.50 1.71
C MET A 158 -8.60 -16.65 0.71
N TYR A 159 -9.55 -16.69 -0.24
CA TYR A 159 -9.54 -17.68 -1.32
C TYR A 159 -8.35 -17.49 -2.26
N ALA A 160 -8.10 -16.26 -2.70
CA ALA A 160 -7.07 -15.94 -3.66
C ALA A 160 -5.65 -16.03 -3.09
N LEU A 161 -5.45 -15.78 -1.80
CA LEU A 161 -4.16 -15.96 -1.13
C LEU A 161 -3.72 -17.42 -1.11
N ASP A 162 -4.64 -18.35 -0.81
CA ASP A 162 -4.34 -19.79 -0.88
C ASP A 162 -3.98 -20.21 -2.31
N ALA A 163 -4.70 -19.71 -3.32
CA ALA A 163 -4.36 -19.93 -4.72
C ALA A 163 -2.97 -19.37 -5.09
N ALA A 164 -2.63 -18.16 -4.63
CA ALA A 164 -1.34 -17.52 -4.88
C ALA A 164 -0.17 -18.29 -4.24
N LEU A 165 -0.33 -18.74 -2.99
CA LEU A 165 0.65 -19.54 -2.26
C LEU A 165 0.90 -20.91 -2.93
N LYS A 166 -0.11 -21.49 -3.57
CA LYS A 166 0.02 -22.77 -4.31
C LYS A 166 0.64 -22.59 -5.70
N ALA A 167 0.48 -21.42 -6.31
CA ALA A 167 0.90 -21.16 -7.68
C ALA A 167 2.39 -20.82 -7.82
N ALA A 168 3.05 -20.37 -6.75
CA ALA A 168 4.41 -19.88 -6.80
C ALA A 168 5.22 -20.25 -5.55
N ASP A 169 6.55 -20.29 -5.69
CA ASP A 169 7.49 -20.48 -4.57
C ASP A 169 7.65 -19.15 -3.80
N VAL A 170 6.66 -18.86 -2.96
CA VAL A 170 6.58 -17.65 -2.13
C VAL A 170 6.27 -18.01 -0.68
N SER A 171 6.70 -17.16 0.24
CA SER A 171 6.44 -17.27 1.68
C SER A 171 5.55 -16.13 2.16
N LEU A 172 4.58 -16.44 3.02
CA LEU A 172 3.76 -15.44 3.70
C LEU A 172 4.59 -14.67 4.73
N CYS A 173 4.73 -13.36 4.54
CA CYS A 173 5.46 -12.48 5.45
C CYS A 173 4.55 -11.81 6.47
N GLU A 174 3.48 -11.19 5.97
CA GLU A 174 2.50 -10.46 6.78
C GLU A 174 1.11 -10.80 6.27
N LEU A 175 0.19 -11.11 7.18
CA LEU A 175 -1.21 -11.38 6.87
C LEU A 175 -2.06 -10.19 7.35
N PHE A 176 -2.78 -9.57 6.43
CA PHE A 176 -3.77 -8.55 6.75
C PHE A 176 -5.11 -9.24 7.02
N GLU A 177 -5.35 -9.59 8.28
CA GLU A 177 -6.56 -10.30 8.71
C GLU A 177 -7.83 -9.45 8.43
N PRO A 178 -8.92 -10.04 7.90
CA PRO A 178 -10.17 -9.32 7.72
C PRO A 178 -10.89 -9.04 9.05
N PRO A 179 -11.42 -7.82 9.27
CA PRO A 179 -11.28 -6.64 8.43
C PRO A 179 -10.03 -5.81 8.79
N THR A 180 -9.32 -5.32 7.77
CA THR A 180 -8.51 -4.10 7.92
C THR A 180 -9.43 -2.90 8.20
N GLU A 181 -8.88 -1.73 8.54
CA GLU A 181 -9.72 -0.54 8.76
C GLU A 181 -10.63 -0.22 7.56
N THR A 182 -10.23 -0.54 6.32
CA THR A 182 -11.02 -0.33 5.08
C THR A 182 -11.99 -1.47 4.74
N ASN A 183 -12.09 -2.51 5.58
CA ASN A 183 -12.85 -3.74 5.34
C ASN A 183 -12.32 -4.63 4.20
N PHE A 184 -11.01 -4.58 3.95
CA PHE A 184 -10.31 -5.48 3.03
C PHE A 184 -9.52 -6.54 3.81
N ALA A 185 -8.85 -7.42 3.09
CA ALA A 185 -7.84 -8.35 3.61
C ALA A 185 -6.78 -8.65 2.54
N GLY A 186 -5.69 -9.27 2.93
CA GLY A 186 -4.59 -9.49 2.01
C GLY A 186 -3.33 -10.02 2.68
N ALA A 187 -2.21 -9.95 1.95
CA ALA A 187 -0.90 -10.31 2.48
C ALA A 187 0.25 -9.67 1.72
N LEU A 188 1.42 -9.67 2.36
CA LEU A 188 2.72 -9.53 1.71
C LEU A 188 3.35 -10.93 1.58
N LEU A 189 3.67 -11.34 0.35
CA LEU A 189 4.38 -12.59 0.07
C LEU A 189 5.77 -12.28 -0.50
N THR A 190 6.82 -12.91 0.04
CA THR A 190 8.19 -12.76 -0.48
C THR A 190 8.65 -13.99 -1.26
N GLY A 191 9.57 -13.79 -2.20
CA GLY A 191 10.18 -14.83 -3.01
C GLY A 191 11.07 -14.22 -4.09
N SER A 192 11.44 -15.02 -5.10
CA SER A 192 12.05 -14.45 -6.30
C SER A 192 11.07 -13.49 -6.99
N GLN A 193 11.57 -12.48 -7.71
CA GLN A 193 10.70 -11.54 -8.44
C GLN A 193 9.72 -12.26 -9.39
N SER A 194 10.16 -13.33 -10.06
CA SER A 194 9.29 -14.17 -10.90
C SER A 194 8.22 -14.93 -10.11
N ALA A 195 8.56 -15.41 -8.90
CA ALA A 195 7.60 -16.08 -8.03
C ALA A 195 6.56 -15.08 -7.47
N CYS A 196 6.99 -13.89 -7.04
CA CYS A 196 6.06 -12.81 -6.64
C CYS A 196 5.13 -12.43 -7.79
N LYS A 197 5.65 -12.30 -9.02
CA LYS A 197 4.80 -12.00 -10.18
C LYS A 197 3.79 -13.11 -10.46
N ALA A 198 4.21 -14.38 -10.41
CA ALA A 198 3.30 -15.51 -10.57
C ALA A 198 2.23 -15.56 -9.48
N ALA A 199 2.58 -15.22 -8.23
CA ALA A 199 1.62 -15.10 -7.13
C ALA A 199 0.60 -13.98 -7.39
N CYS A 200 1.03 -12.81 -7.88
CA CYS A 200 0.11 -11.72 -8.27
C CYS A 200 -0.87 -12.15 -9.38
N ASP A 201 -0.38 -12.85 -10.40
CA ASP A 201 -1.22 -13.30 -11.51
C ASP A 201 -2.27 -14.34 -11.05
N ALA A 202 -1.86 -15.30 -10.21
CA ALA A 202 -2.76 -16.28 -9.63
C ALA A 202 -3.79 -15.66 -8.68
N PHE A 203 -3.36 -14.69 -7.84
CA PHE A 203 -4.25 -13.96 -6.94
C PHE A 203 -5.34 -13.21 -7.73
N ALA A 204 -4.94 -12.45 -8.74
CA ALA A 204 -5.87 -11.69 -9.59
C ALA A 204 -6.91 -12.59 -10.26
N GLN A 205 -6.47 -13.72 -10.83
CA GLN A 205 -7.37 -14.69 -11.45
C GLN A 205 -8.35 -15.29 -10.45
N ALA A 206 -7.89 -15.61 -9.24
CA ALA A 206 -8.73 -16.19 -8.20
C ALA A 206 -9.77 -15.19 -7.67
N VAL A 207 -9.41 -13.92 -7.48
CA VAL A 207 -10.39 -12.87 -7.11
C VAL A 207 -11.46 -12.74 -8.19
N ILE A 208 -11.05 -12.69 -9.47
CA ILE A 208 -11.98 -12.61 -10.60
C ILE A 208 -12.91 -13.83 -10.63
N ALA A 209 -12.39 -15.04 -10.37
CA ALA A 209 -13.20 -16.26 -10.35
C ALA A 209 -14.28 -16.22 -9.26
N VAL A 210 -13.95 -15.68 -8.07
CA VAL A 210 -14.91 -15.46 -7.00
C VAL A 210 -15.95 -14.41 -7.40
N ALA A 211 -15.52 -13.30 -8.02
CA ALA A 211 -16.43 -12.26 -8.50
C ALA A 211 -17.41 -12.77 -9.57
N ASP A 212 -16.96 -13.66 -10.47
CA ASP A 212 -17.77 -14.24 -11.55
C ASP A 212 -18.77 -15.31 -11.03
N ASN A 213 -18.50 -15.96 -9.89
CA ASN A 213 -19.35 -17.02 -9.34
C ASN A 213 -19.32 -17.08 -7.79
N PRO A 214 -19.84 -16.06 -7.08
CA PRO A 214 -19.64 -15.91 -5.64
C PRO A 214 -20.41 -16.91 -4.75
N THR A 215 -21.36 -17.64 -5.33
CA THR A 215 -22.22 -18.60 -4.60
C THR A 215 -22.07 -20.05 -5.05
N GLY A 216 -21.21 -20.31 -6.05
CA GLY A 216 -20.74 -21.67 -6.36
C GLY A 216 -19.59 -22.06 -5.44
N PHE A 217 -19.50 -23.34 -5.06
CA PHE A 217 -18.50 -23.89 -4.15
C PHE A 217 -17.68 -25.01 -4.79
#